data_AF-A0AB40B9Q7-F1
#
_entry.id   AF-A0AB40B9Q7-F1
#
_cell.length_a   1.000
_cell.length_b   1.000
_cell.length_c   1.000
_cell.angle_alpha   90.00
_cell.angle_beta   90.00
_cell.angle_gamma   90.00
#
_symmetry.space_group_name_H-M   'P 1'
#
loop_
_entity.id
_entity.type
_entity.pdbx_description
1 polymer ?
#
loop_
_entity_poly.entity_id
_entity_poly.type
_entity_poly.pdbx_seq_one_letter_code
_entity_poly.pdbx_strand_id
1 'polypeptide(L)'
;MALSISSFQLIYKPTRTLIKPSTTCAIFASKLTTTSRSLPSHVTNATKDYSVCEPLPPDRPLWFPGSSPPEWLDGSLPGDFGFDPLGLDPELLRWFAQAELMHSRWAMLAVAGILIPECLERLELIENFSWYNAGAQTYFADPVTLFVVQMILMGWVEGRRWADYVKPGCVDIELEYPNVKKPKPDVGYPGGLWFDPFMWGRGSPEPVMQMRTKEIKNGRLAMLAFVGFCFQAVYTGEGPLENLSAHLADPGHSNIFQAFLSH
;
A
#
# COMPACT_ATOMS: atom_id res chain seq x y z
N MET A 1 -34.95 -11.29 37.41
CA MET A 1 -34.41 -12.66 37.57
C MET A 1 -32.92 -12.59 37.30
N ALA A 2 -32.14 -12.96 38.30
CA ALA A 2 -30.68 -12.94 38.33
C ALA A 2 -30.07 -14.20 37.68
N LEU A 3 -28.73 -14.24 37.69
CA LEU A 3 -27.78 -15.34 37.43
C LEU A 3 -27.25 -15.38 35.97
N SER A 4 -25.96 -15.49 35.68
CA SER A 4 -24.73 -15.68 36.48
C SER A 4 -23.51 -15.45 35.56
N ILE A 5 -22.39 -15.04 36.15
CA ILE A 5 -21.06 -14.89 35.56
C ILE A 5 -20.31 -16.24 35.59
N SER A 6 -19.38 -16.45 34.63
CA SER A 6 -18.02 -17.00 34.81
C SER A 6 -17.60 -18.30 34.09
N SER A 7 -16.35 -18.25 33.61
CA SER A 7 -15.33 -19.31 33.42
C SER A 7 -15.31 -20.05 32.07
N PHE A 8 -14.34 -19.79 31.16
CA PHE A 8 -12.94 -20.26 31.09
C PHE A 8 -12.77 -21.80 31.11
N GLN A 9 -12.42 -22.39 29.96
CA GLN A 9 -11.21 -23.21 29.71
C GLN A 9 -11.34 -24.15 28.49
N LEU A 10 -10.34 -24.03 27.58
CA LEU A 10 -9.59 -25.06 26.83
C LEU A 10 -10.26 -26.22 26.05
N ILE A 11 -9.49 -26.70 25.05
CA ILE A 11 -9.60 -27.94 24.23
C ILE A 11 -10.31 -27.65 22.88
N TYR A 12 -9.72 -27.75 21.67
CA TYR A 12 -8.76 -28.72 21.12
C TYR A 12 -8.22 -28.21 19.75
N LYS A 13 -6.93 -28.39 19.48
CA LYS A 13 -6.28 -28.22 18.16
C LYS A 13 -6.80 -29.27 17.16
N PRO A 14 -7.06 -28.95 15.88
CA PRO A 14 -7.15 -29.97 14.85
C PRO A 14 -5.74 -30.35 14.36
N THR A 15 -5.29 -31.52 14.78
CA THR A 15 -4.14 -32.26 14.29
C THR A 15 -4.27 -32.51 12.79
N ARG A 16 -3.41 -31.90 11.95
CA ARG A 16 -3.26 -32.30 10.55
C ARG A 16 -2.52 -33.63 10.49
N THR A 17 -3.26 -34.71 10.26
CA THR A 17 -2.73 -36.03 9.90
C THR A 17 -2.16 -35.97 8.48
N LEU A 18 -0.84 -36.16 8.36
CA LEU A 18 -0.16 -36.36 7.08
C LEU A 18 -0.52 -37.73 6.51
N ILE A 19 -1.31 -37.72 5.43
CA ILE A 19 -1.52 -38.89 4.59
C ILE A 19 -0.30 -39.02 3.67
N LYS A 20 0.51 -40.07 3.88
CA LYS A 20 1.54 -40.52 2.92
C LYS A 20 0.89 -41.43 1.87
N PRO A 21 1.13 -41.24 0.57
CA PRO A 21 1.03 -42.33 -0.39
C PRO A 21 2.40 -43.02 -0.49
N SER A 22 2.39 -44.34 -0.26
CA SER A 22 3.52 -45.25 -0.41
C SER A 22 3.54 -45.87 -1.81
N THR A 23 4.77 -46.12 -2.31
CA THR A 23 5.17 -47.18 -3.28
C THR A 23 4.64 -47.02 -4.72
N THR A 24 5.36 -47.20 -5.83
CA THR A 24 6.67 -47.81 -6.15
C THR A 24 7.01 -47.38 -7.59
N CYS A 25 8.26 -47.06 -7.92
CA CYS A 25 8.86 -47.53 -9.18
C CYS A 25 10.38 -47.31 -9.12
N ALA A 26 11.13 -48.40 -8.99
CA ALA A 26 12.57 -48.41 -9.04
C ALA A 26 13.03 -48.49 -10.50
N ILE A 27 13.91 -47.58 -10.93
CA ILE A 27 14.77 -47.79 -12.09
C ILE A 27 16.20 -47.41 -11.69
N PHE A 28 17.08 -48.40 -11.88
CA PHE A 28 18.53 -48.39 -11.71
C PHE A 28 19.20 -47.23 -12.47
N ALA A 29 20.07 -46.48 -11.79
CA ALA A 29 21.16 -45.76 -12.45
C ALA A 29 22.40 -45.73 -11.54
N SER A 30 23.52 -46.04 -12.17
CA SER A 30 24.84 -46.37 -11.64
C SER A 30 25.56 -45.25 -10.88
N LYS A 31 26.35 -45.67 -9.89
CA LYS A 31 27.29 -44.88 -9.08
C LYS A 31 28.23 -44.01 -9.94
N LEU A 32 28.31 -42.73 -9.59
CA LEU A 32 29.50 -41.90 -9.80
C LEU A 32 29.81 -41.18 -8.47
N THR A 33 30.94 -41.54 -7.90
CA THR A 33 31.50 -41.00 -6.66
C THR A 33 32.23 -39.71 -6.99
N THR A 34 31.73 -38.57 -6.51
CA THR A 34 32.48 -37.31 -6.47
C THR A 34 32.51 -36.79 -5.04
N THR A 35 33.72 -36.71 -4.50
CA THR A 35 34.11 -36.20 -3.18
C THR A 35 33.57 -34.80 -2.89
N SER A 36 32.79 -34.66 -1.82
CA SER A 36 32.29 -33.39 -1.28
C SER A 36 33.31 -32.73 -0.35
N ARG A 37 33.66 -31.47 -0.61
CA ARG A 37 34.21 -30.55 0.41
C ARG A 37 33.06 -29.70 0.95
N SER A 38 32.74 -29.88 2.23
CA SER A 38 31.72 -29.11 2.96
C SER A 38 32.31 -27.78 3.44
N LEU A 39 31.78 -26.67 2.93
CA LEU A 39 31.93 -25.33 3.52
C LEU A 39 30.77 -25.09 4.50
N PRO A 40 30.98 -24.34 5.60
CA PRO A 40 29.99 -24.20 6.65
C PRO A 40 28.78 -23.39 6.16
N SER A 41 27.60 -23.98 6.33
CA SER A 41 26.30 -23.38 6.06
C SER A 41 25.98 -22.33 7.13
N HIS A 42 26.02 -21.04 6.76
CA HIS A 42 25.33 -20.02 7.55
C HIS A 42 23.84 -20.13 7.25
N VAL A 43 23.10 -20.72 8.19
CA VAL A 43 21.64 -20.76 8.15
C VAL A 43 21.13 -19.38 8.54
N THR A 44 20.72 -18.60 7.53
CA THR A 44 19.81 -17.47 7.72
C THR A 44 18.48 -17.86 7.10
N ASN A 45 17.61 -18.47 7.89
CA ASN A 45 16.22 -18.67 7.50
C ASN A 45 15.46 -17.36 7.71
N ALA A 46 15.51 -16.48 6.71
CA ALA A 46 14.48 -15.51 6.44
C ALA A 46 14.25 -15.57 4.93
N THR A 47 13.04 -15.98 4.51
CA THR A 47 12.64 -16.06 3.11
C THR A 47 12.62 -14.65 2.49
N LYS A 48 13.78 -14.17 2.07
CA LYS A 48 14.01 -12.97 1.26
C LYS A 48 13.79 -13.32 -0.20
N ASP A 49 12.55 -13.26 -0.68
CA ASP A 49 12.31 -13.68 -2.07
C ASP A 49 11.23 -12.90 -2.82
N TYR A 50 10.97 -11.63 -2.47
CA TYR A 50 9.88 -10.88 -3.11
C TYR A 50 10.17 -9.45 -3.56
N SER A 51 11.37 -8.89 -3.33
CA SER A 51 11.68 -7.57 -3.89
C SER A 51 12.32 -7.72 -5.28
N VAL A 52 11.70 -7.13 -6.30
CA VAL A 52 12.30 -6.88 -7.62
C VAL A 52 13.38 -5.77 -7.53
N CYS A 53 13.52 -5.11 -6.38
CA CYS A 53 14.46 -4.03 -6.16
C CYS A 53 15.70 -4.51 -5.39
N GLU A 54 16.87 -4.08 -5.82
CA GLU A 54 18.11 -4.25 -5.05
C GLU A 54 18.04 -3.42 -3.75
N PRO A 55 18.54 -3.93 -2.62
CA PRO A 55 18.54 -3.19 -1.37
C PRO A 55 19.41 -1.94 -1.47
N LEU A 56 18.90 -0.83 -0.94
CA LEU A 56 19.68 0.41 -0.80
C LEU A 56 20.97 0.14 0.02
N PRO A 57 22.07 0.84 -0.28
CA PRO A 57 23.30 0.70 0.48
C PRO A 57 23.09 1.01 1.97
N PRO A 58 23.92 0.46 2.87
CA PRO A 58 23.78 0.66 4.33
C PRO A 58 23.87 2.13 4.73
N ASP A 59 24.60 2.94 3.98
CA ASP A 59 24.73 4.40 4.15
C ASP A 59 23.54 5.19 3.53
N ARG A 60 22.31 4.70 3.75
CA ARG A 60 21.10 5.38 3.27
C ARG A 60 20.73 6.56 4.19
N PRO A 61 20.05 7.60 3.68
CA PRO A 61 19.52 8.66 4.52
C PRO A 61 18.49 8.09 5.51
N LEU A 62 18.61 8.45 6.78
CA LEU A 62 17.68 8.07 7.84
C LEU A 62 16.77 9.24 8.20
N TRP A 63 15.57 8.94 8.70
CA TRP A 63 14.61 9.96 9.13
C TRP A 63 15.14 10.81 10.29
N PHE A 64 15.92 10.21 11.19
CA PHE A 64 16.58 10.87 12.31
C PHE A 64 18.11 10.73 12.15
N PRO A 65 18.81 11.80 11.72
CA PRO A 65 20.26 11.76 11.51
C PRO A 65 21.01 11.33 12.79
N GLY A 66 21.89 10.33 12.66
CA GLY A 66 22.69 9.80 13.77
C GLY A 66 22.04 8.64 14.57
N SER A 67 20.83 8.20 14.20
CA SER A 67 20.29 6.93 14.72
C SER A 67 20.77 5.71 13.93
N SER A 68 20.66 4.53 14.52
CA SER A 68 20.76 3.24 13.81
C SER A 68 19.36 2.77 13.38
N PRO A 69 19.18 2.31 12.14
CA PRO A 69 17.90 1.75 11.71
C PRO A 69 17.60 0.43 12.44
N PRO A 70 16.30 0.08 12.62
CA PRO A 70 15.89 -1.23 13.13
C PRO A 70 16.37 -2.40 12.24
N GLU A 71 16.60 -3.58 12.83
CA GLU A 71 17.19 -4.74 12.14
C GLU A 71 16.35 -5.27 10.95
N TRP A 72 15.03 -5.13 11.02
CA TRP A 72 14.10 -5.58 9.97
C TRP A 72 13.95 -4.58 8.81
N LEU A 73 14.50 -3.37 8.93
CA LEU A 73 14.52 -2.36 7.88
C LEU A 73 15.90 -2.34 7.20
N ASP A 74 16.06 -3.17 6.18
CA ASP A 74 17.32 -3.41 5.48
C ASP A 74 17.53 -2.53 4.23
N GLY A 75 16.61 -1.61 3.93
CA GLY A 75 16.67 -0.77 2.74
C GLY A 75 16.17 -1.46 1.46
N SER A 76 15.65 -2.69 1.55
CA SER A 76 15.06 -3.40 0.39
C SER A 76 13.68 -2.88 -0.02
N LEU A 77 12.99 -2.20 0.89
CA LEU A 77 11.68 -1.60 0.65
C LEU A 77 11.82 -0.20 0.02
N PRO A 78 10.98 0.12 -0.97
CA PRO A 78 10.97 1.46 -1.56
C PRO A 78 10.53 2.49 -0.51
N GLY A 79 11.33 3.54 -0.33
CA GLY A 79 11.05 4.59 0.68
C GLY A 79 11.40 4.23 2.12
N ASP A 80 12.32 3.27 2.33
CA ASP A 80 12.88 2.96 3.65
C ASP A 80 13.85 4.06 4.12
N PHE A 81 13.43 4.80 5.16
CA PHE A 81 14.24 5.79 5.89
C PHE A 81 14.51 5.36 7.34
N GLY A 82 14.32 4.08 7.68
CA GLY A 82 14.49 3.57 9.05
C GLY A 82 13.47 4.11 10.07
N PHE A 83 12.29 4.56 9.62
CA PHE A 83 11.24 5.10 10.48
C PHE A 83 10.33 3.99 11.00
N ASP A 84 10.62 3.50 12.20
CA ASP A 84 9.71 2.67 12.98
C ASP A 84 10.03 2.83 14.48
N PRO A 85 9.66 3.97 15.10
CA PRO A 85 9.98 4.22 16.51
C PRO A 85 9.16 3.36 17.48
N LEU A 86 8.01 2.81 17.03
CA LEU A 86 7.12 2.00 17.86
C LEU A 86 7.44 0.50 17.77
N GLY A 87 8.28 0.08 16.82
CA GLY A 87 8.70 -1.30 16.67
C GLY A 87 7.54 -2.22 16.31
N LEU A 88 6.84 -1.90 15.22
CA LEU A 88 5.72 -2.72 14.76
C LEU A 88 6.19 -4.11 14.32
N ASP A 89 5.32 -5.11 14.45
CA ASP A 89 5.67 -6.51 14.23
C ASP A 89 6.30 -6.76 12.83
N PRO A 90 7.54 -7.30 12.75
CA PRO A 90 8.23 -7.53 11.48
C PRO A 90 7.52 -8.50 10.54
N GLU A 91 6.74 -9.45 11.07
CA GLU A 91 5.94 -10.38 10.27
C GLU A 91 4.80 -9.67 9.50
N LEU A 92 4.31 -8.55 10.04
CA LEU A 92 3.27 -7.73 9.44
C LEU A 92 3.84 -6.66 8.49
N LEU A 93 5.16 -6.53 8.37
CA LEU A 93 5.80 -5.53 7.51
C LEU A 93 5.30 -5.60 6.06
N ARG A 94 5.08 -6.83 5.54
CA ARG A 94 4.51 -7.04 4.20
C ARG A 94 3.08 -6.51 4.09
N TRP A 95 2.28 -6.66 5.15
CA TRP A 95 0.92 -6.11 5.20
C TRP A 95 0.96 -4.58 5.27
N PHE A 96 1.80 -4.01 6.12
CA PHE A 96 1.93 -2.56 6.25
C PHE A 96 2.44 -1.90 4.98
N ALA A 97 3.41 -2.49 4.27
CA ALA A 97 3.86 -2.00 2.98
C ALA A 97 2.72 -2.00 1.94
N GLN A 98 1.94 -3.08 1.87
CA GLN A 98 0.79 -3.14 0.96
C GLN A 98 -0.31 -2.15 1.34
N ALA A 99 -0.58 -2.00 2.64
CA ALA A 99 -1.55 -1.05 3.16
C ALA A 99 -1.12 0.38 2.83
N GLU A 100 0.13 0.75 3.11
CA GLU A 100 0.71 2.05 2.78
C GLU A 100 0.56 2.38 1.30
N LEU A 101 0.86 1.42 0.43
CA LEU A 101 0.77 1.59 -1.01
C LEU A 101 -0.68 1.85 -1.48
N MET A 102 -1.67 1.15 -0.91
CA MET A 102 -3.08 1.40 -1.21
C MET A 102 -3.57 2.74 -0.67
N HIS A 103 -3.28 3.07 0.59
CA HIS A 103 -3.66 4.35 1.17
C HIS A 103 -3.03 5.52 0.41
N SER A 104 -1.76 5.37 0.00
CA SER A 104 -1.03 6.32 -0.82
C SER A 104 -1.75 6.60 -2.16
N ARG A 105 -2.14 5.55 -2.89
CA ARG A 105 -2.82 5.71 -4.19
C ARG A 105 -4.19 6.37 -4.04
N TRP A 106 -4.98 5.95 -3.05
CA TRP A 106 -6.28 6.57 -2.77
C TRP A 106 -6.15 8.02 -2.33
N ALA A 107 -5.17 8.33 -1.49
CA ALA A 107 -4.92 9.70 -1.05
C ALA A 107 -4.49 10.60 -2.22
N MET A 108 -3.63 10.11 -3.13
CA MET A 108 -3.25 10.87 -4.33
C MET A 108 -4.47 11.18 -5.21
N LEU A 109 -5.37 10.21 -5.41
CA LEU A 109 -6.62 10.41 -6.16
C LEU A 109 -7.57 11.37 -5.44
N ALA A 110 -7.69 11.26 -4.11
CA ALA A 110 -8.54 12.15 -3.32
C ALA A 110 -8.04 13.59 -3.36
N VAL A 111 -6.74 13.83 -3.13
CA VAL A 111 -6.14 15.16 -3.20
C VAL A 111 -6.28 15.77 -4.59
N ALA A 112 -6.05 15.00 -5.65
CA ALA A 112 -6.28 15.47 -7.02
C ALA A 112 -7.77 15.79 -7.28
N GLY A 113 -8.68 14.93 -6.82
CA GLY A 113 -10.12 15.10 -6.96
C GLY A 113 -10.71 16.26 -6.14
N ILE A 114 -10.00 16.75 -5.13
CA ILE A 114 -10.36 17.95 -4.37
C ILE A 114 -9.77 19.19 -5.05
N LEU A 115 -8.45 19.19 -5.29
CA LEU A 115 -7.74 20.39 -5.76
C LEU A 115 -8.04 20.74 -7.22
N ILE A 116 -8.18 19.75 -8.11
CA ILE A 116 -8.40 20.03 -9.54
C ILE A 116 -9.76 20.70 -9.75
N PRO A 117 -10.90 20.18 -9.25
CA PRO A 117 -12.18 20.83 -9.49
C PRO A 117 -12.31 22.19 -8.79
N GLU A 118 -11.72 22.37 -7.60
CA GLU A 118 -11.69 23.67 -6.93
C GLU A 118 -10.83 24.70 -7.68
N CYS A 119 -9.71 24.25 -8.28
CA CYS A 119 -8.93 25.09 -9.19
C CYS A 119 -9.73 25.46 -10.46
N LEU A 120 -10.49 24.51 -11.02
CA LEU A 120 -11.35 24.77 -12.19
C LEU A 120 -12.52 25.69 -11.87
N GLU A 121 -13.09 25.61 -10.67
CA GLU A 121 -14.11 26.55 -10.19
C GLU A 121 -13.55 27.96 -10.08
N ARG A 122 -12.34 28.12 -9.53
CA ARG A 122 -11.66 29.42 -9.49
C ARG A 122 -11.36 30.00 -10.89
N LEU A 123 -11.22 29.13 -11.89
CA LEU A 123 -11.07 29.52 -13.30
C LEU A 123 -12.42 29.74 -14.01
N GLU A 124 -13.54 29.74 -13.27
CA GLU A 124 -14.91 29.91 -13.79
C GLU A 124 -15.32 28.85 -14.83
N LEU A 125 -14.66 27.68 -14.83
CA LEU A 125 -14.98 26.57 -15.74
C LEU A 125 -16.05 25.63 -15.18
N ILE A 126 -16.23 25.64 -13.86
CA ILE A 126 -17.18 24.81 -13.12
C ILE A 126 -17.84 25.72 -12.07
N GLU A 127 -19.11 25.50 -11.77
CA GLU A 127 -19.85 26.29 -10.77
C GLU A 127 -20.19 25.44 -9.53
N ASN A 128 -20.12 26.06 -8.34
CA ASN A 128 -20.59 25.53 -7.06
C ASN A 128 -19.97 24.18 -6.65
N PHE A 129 -18.64 24.08 -6.73
CA PHE A 129 -17.93 22.89 -6.29
C PHE A 129 -17.59 22.95 -4.79
N SER A 130 -18.00 21.93 -4.05
CA SER A 130 -17.56 21.74 -2.68
C SER A 130 -17.38 20.25 -2.43
N TRP A 131 -16.12 19.86 -2.20
CA TRP A 131 -15.77 18.45 -2.06
C TRP A 131 -16.42 17.79 -0.84
N TYR A 132 -16.59 18.54 0.26
CA TYR A 132 -17.17 18.02 1.50
C TYR A 132 -18.71 18.04 1.49
N ASN A 133 -19.35 18.93 0.72
CA ASN A 133 -20.81 18.95 0.52
C ASN A 133 -21.27 18.09 -0.67
N ALA A 134 -20.36 17.55 -1.46
CA ALA A 134 -20.68 16.76 -2.66
C ALA A 134 -21.65 15.61 -2.38
N GLY A 135 -21.53 14.93 -1.23
CA GLY A 135 -22.42 13.82 -0.86
C GLY A 135 -23.89 14.19 -0.60
N ALA A 136 -24.18 15.46 -0.33
CA ALA A 136 -25.54 15.96 -0.10
C ALA A 136 -26.24 16.39 -1.40
N GLN A 137 -25.50 16.47 -2.52
CA GLN A 137 -26.04 16.87 -3.80
C GLN A 137 -26.96 15.81 -4.39
N THR A 138 -27.94 16.24 -5.18
CA THR A 138 -28.85 15.33 -5.88
C THR A 138 -28.21 14.82 -7.16
N TYR A 139 -28.10 13.51 -7.28
CA TYR A 139 -27.59 12.82 -8.48
C TYR A 139 -28.73 12.14 -9.25
N PHE A 140 -28.37 11.49 -10.36
CA PHE A 140 -29.31 10.72 -11.19
C PHE A 140 -29.91 9.51 -10.46
N ALA A 141 -29.29 9.05 -9.38
CA ALA A 141 -29.73 7.91 -8.58
C ALA A 141 -29.59 8.22 -7.07
N ASP A 142 -30.34 7.48 -6.26
CA ASP A 142 -30.28 7.57 -4.80
C ASP A 142 -28.86 7.23 -4.28
N PRO A 143 -28.33 7.96 -3.27
CA PRO A 143 -27.02 7.69 -2.68
C PRO A 143 -26.81 6.24 -2.22
N VAL A 144 -27.85 5.58 -1.71
CA VAL A 144 -27.80 4.17 -1.30
C VAL A 144 -27.59 3.26 -2.50
N THR A 145 -28.24 3.55 -3.63
CA THR A 145 -28.06 2.79 -4.86
C THR A 145 -26.64 2.93 -5.40
N LEU A 146 -26.11 4.16 -5.42
CA LEU A 146 -24.73 4.43 -5.82
C LEU A 146 -23.74 3.70 -4.90
N PHE A 147 -23.97 3.74 -3.59
CA PHE A 147 -23.15 3.03 -2.61
C PHE A 147 -23.17 1.51 -2.82
N VAL A 148 -24.32 0.89 -3.05
CA VAL A 148 -24.42 -0.56 -3.29
C VAL A 148 -23.66 -0.96 -4.56
N VAL A 149 -23.83 -0.20 -5.65
CA VAL A 149 -23.09 -0.45 -6.89
C VAL A 149 -21.58 -0.31 -6.67
N GLN A 150 -21.16 0.74 -5.95
CA GLN A 150 -19.76 0.92 -5.58
C GLN A 150 -19.23 -0.26 -4.76
N MET A 151 -19.97 -0.75 -3.77
CA MET A 151 -19.56 -1.90 -2.94
C MET A 151 -19.44 -3.19 -3.74
N ILE A 152 -20.30 -3.43 -4.73
CA ILE A 152 -20.22 -4.60 -5.60
C ILE A 152 -18.97 -4.51 -6.49
N LEU A 153 -18.76 -3.38 -7.16
CA LEU A 153 -17.63 -3.18 -8.07
C LEU A 153 -16.29 -3.19 -7.31
N MET A 154 -16.19 -2.42 -6.23
CA MET A 154 -15.00 -2.39 -5.39
C MET A 154 -14.78 -3.72 -4.68
N GLY A 155 -15.83 -4.41 -4.24
CA GLY A 155 -15.74 -5.74 -3.66
C GLY A 155 -15.15 -6.77 -4.61
N TRP A 156 -15.49 -6.70 -5.91
CA TRP A 156 -14.86 -7.55 -6.92
C TRP A 156 -13.37 -7.22 -7.13
N VAL A 157 -13.04 -5.94 -7.30
CA VAL A 157 -11.66 -5.47 -7.53
C VAL A 157 -10.75 -5.78 -6.33
N GLU A 158 -11.18 -5.40 -5.14
CA GLU A 158 -10.45 -5.65 -3.89
C GLU A 158 -10.42 -7.15 -3.54
N GLY A 159 -11.46 -7.91 -3.85
CA GLY A 159 -11.48 -9.36 -3.69
C GLY A 159 -10.41 -10.06 -4.53
N ARG A 160 -10.23 -9.62 -5.79
CA ARG A 160 -9.16 -10.10 -6.67
C ARG A 160 -7.78 -9.69 -6.15
N ARG A 161 -7.62 -8.44 -5.72
CA ARG A 161 -6.38 -7.95 -5.11
C ARG A 161 -6.03 -8.73 -3.84
N TRP A 162 -7.02 -9.04 -3.01
CA TRP A 162 -6.84 -9.84 -1.80
C TRP A 162 -6.41 -11.27 -2.12
N ALA A 163 -7.02 -11.91 -3.12
CA ALA A 163 -6.63 -13.24 -3.56
C ALA A 163 -5.16 -13.28 -4.01
N ASP A 164 -4.69 -12.26 -4.75
CA ASP A 164 -3.28 -12.13 -5.14
C ASP A 164 -2.35 -11.90 -3.93
N TYR A 165 -2.79 -11.11 -2.95
CA TYR A 165 -2.02 -10.91 -1.70
C TYR A 165 -1.82 -12.20 -0.89
N VAL A 166 -2.83 -13.08 -0.86
CA VAL A 166 -2.78 -14.37 -0.15
C VAL A 166 -2.03 -15.44 -0.95
N LYS A 167 -2.22 -15.46 -2.27
CA LYS A 167 -1.55 -16.38 -3.21
C LYS A 167 -1.08 -15.60 -4.44
N PRO A 168 0.18 -15.13 -4.45
CA PRO A 168 0.71 -14.35 -5.56
C PRO A 168 0.59 -15.13 -6.88
N GLY A 169 0.07 -14.46 -7.93
CA GLY A 169 -0.08 -15.05 -9.26
C GLY A 169 -1.32 -15.92 -9.47
N CYS A 170 -2.19 -16.08 -8.46
CA CYS A 170 -3.47 -16.78 -8.67
C CYS A 170 -4.49 -15.95 -9.47
N VAL A 171 -4.25 -14.66 -9.61
CA VAL A 171 -5.09 -13.70 -10.34
C VAL A 171 -4.23 -12.96 -11.38
N ASP A 172 -3.62 -13.71 -12.30
CA ASP A 172 -2.86 -13.11 -13.39
C ASP A 172 -3.79 -12.38 -14.38
N ILE A 173 -3.37 -11.18 -14.78
CA ILE A 173 -4.03 -10.33 -15.79
C ILE A 173 -3.26 -10.38 -17.12
N GLU A 174 -2.05 -10.95 -17.13
CA GLU A 174 -1.24 -11.07 -18.32
C GLU A 174 -1.80 -12.13 -19.28
N LEU A 175 -1.83 -11.77 -20.57
CA LEU A 175 -2.10 -12.73 -21.62
C LEU A 175 -0.93 -13.72 -21.72
N GLU A 176 -1.25 -15.02 -21.71
CA GLU A 176 -0.23 -16.06 -21.89
C GLU A 176 0.20 -16.10 -23.36
N TYR A 177 1.47 -15.78 -23.61
CA TYR A 177 2.08 -15.94 -24.92
C TYR A 177 2.96 -17.19 -24.92
N PRO A 178 2.82 -18.10 -25.91
CA PRO A 178 3.44 -19.44 -25.88
C PRO A 178 4.99 -19.45 -25.89
N ASN A 179 5.68 -18.30 -25.96
CA ASN A 179 7.15 -18.22 -26.02
C ASN A 179 7.76 -17.11 -25.15
N VAL A 180 6.98 -16.47 -24.26
CA VAL A 180 7.47 -15.40 -23.38
C VAL A 180 7.34 -15.84 -21.94
N LYS A 181 8.44 -15.81 -21.18
CA LYS A 181 8.41 -16.10 -19.75
C LYS A 181 7.69 -14.96 -19.04
N LYS A 182 6.73 -15.30 -18.17
CA LYS A 182 6.08 -14.32 -17.30
C LYS A 182 7.12 -13.69 -16.37
N PRO A 183 7.05 -12.37 -16.13
CA PRO A 183 7.87 -11.73 -15.10
C PRO A 183 7.50 -12.27 -13.72
N LYS A 184 8.41 -12.12 -12.76
CA LYS A 184 8.17 -12.52 -11.37
C LYS A 184 6.99 -11.69 -10.83
N PRO A 185 5.95 -12.33 -10.26
CA PRO A 185 4.83 -11.61 -9.68
C PRO A 185 5.30 -10.84 -8.44
N ASP A 186 4.95 -9.56 -8.38
CA ASP A 186 5.24 -8.68 -7.25
C ASP A 186 3.94 -8.09 -6.71
N VAL A 187 3.64 -8.40 -5.45
CA VAL A 187 2.36 -8.08 -4.83
C VAL A 187 2.25 -6.56 -4.67
N GLY A 188 1.17 -5.97 -5.18
CA GLY A 188 0.95 -4.53 -5.20
C GLY A 188 1.34 -3.83 -6.51
N TYR A 189 2.06 -4.54 -7.39
CA TYR A 189 2.48 -4.08 -8.71
C TYR A 189 2.01 -5.06 -9.80
N PRO A 190 0.69 -5.13 -10.08
CA PRO A 190 0.12 -6.13 -11.00
C PRO A 190 0.66 -6.01 -12.43
N GLY A 191 0.99 -4.80 -12.88
CA GLY A 191 1.47 -4.54 -14.24
C GLY A 191 0.52 -5.08 -15.31
N GLY A 192 1.07 -5.60 -16.40
CA GLY A 192 0.30 -6.04 -17.56
C GLY A 192 -0.29 -4.89 -18.37
N LEU A 193 -0.94 -5.20 -19.48
CA LEU A 193 -1.41 -4.18 -20.44
C LEU A 193 -2.41 -3.19 -19.82
N TRP A 194 -3.19 -3.63 -18.83
CA TRP A 194 -4.24 -2.83 -18.21
C TRP A 194 -3.72 -1.85 -17.14
N PHE A 195 -2.66 -2.19 -16.41
CA PHE A 195 -2.15 -1.37 -15.31
C PHE A 195 -0.79 -0.73 -15.61
N ASP A 196 -0.05 -1.24 -16.61
CA ASP A 196 1.22 -0.69 -17.07
C ASP A 196 1.36 -0.85 -18.61
N PRO A 197 0.59 -0.07 -19.40
CA PRO A 197 0.60 -0.17 -20.86
C PRO A 197 1.96 0.18 -21.47
N PHE A 198 2.76 1.01 -20.79
CA PHE A 198 4.07 1.45 -21.26
C PHE A 198 5.23 0.60 -20.70
N MET A 199 4.94 -0.43 -19.90
CA MET A 199 5.90 -1.33 -19.26
C MET A 199 6.98 -0.60 -18.43
N TRP A 200 6.67 0.57 -17.87
CA TRP A 200 7.64 1.34 -17.07
C TRP A 200 7.90 0.70 -15.70
N GLY A 201 6.96 -0.09 -15.18
CA GLY A 201 7.12 -0.83 -13.94
C GLY A 201 7.97 -2.10 -14.08
N ARG A 202 8.44 -2.42 -15.29
CA ARG A 202 9.16 -3.67 -15.61
C ARG A 202 10.47 -3.34 -16.32
N GLY A 203 11.56 -3.34 -15.58
CA GLY A 203 12.87 -2.98 -16.10
C GLY A 203 13.99 -3.36 -15.13
N SER A 204 15.12 -2.67 -15.22
CA SER A 204 16.21 -2.84 -14.25
C SER A 204 15.74 -2.49 -12.82
N PRO A 205 16.31 -3.16 -11.80
CA PRO A 205 15.87 -3.02 -10.41
C PRO A 205 15.99 -1.59 -9.88
N GLU A 206 17.04 -0.86 -10.29
CA GLU A 206 17.32 0.51 -9.85
C GLU A 206 16.24 1.54 -10.27
N PRO A 207 15.90 1.72 -11.56
CA PRO A 207 14.88 2.69 -11.94
C PRO A 207 13.49 2.32 -11.41
N VAL A 208 13.17 1.03 -11.33
CA VAL A 208 11.92 0.55 -10.74
C VAL A 208 11.86 0.96 -9.27
N MET A 209 12.94 0.76 -8.50
CA MET A 209 13.02 1.20 -7.11
C MET A 209 12.87 2.72 -6.97
N GLN A 210 13.50 3.50 -7.85
CA GLN A 210 13.36 4.96 -7.83
C GLN A 210 11.92 5.40 -8.11
N MET A 211 11.22 4.78 -9.07
CA MET A 211 9.83 5.09 -9.37
C MET A 211 8.88 4.72 -8.24
N ARG A 212 9.06 3.54 -7.63
CA ARG A 212 8.31 3.13 -6.45
C ARG A 212 8.55 4.04 -5.25
N THR A 213 9.80 4.48 -5.07
CA THR A 213 10.14 5.46 -4.03
C THR A 213 9.46 6.81 -4.28
N LYS A 214 9.36 7.26 -5.54
CA LYS A 214 8.60 8.47 -5.91
C LYS A 214 7.11 8.29 -5.62
N GLU A 215 6.54 7.14 -5.97
CA GLU A 215 5.14 6.81 -5.68
C GLU A 215 4.83 6.88 -4.19
N ILE A 216 5.62 6.21 -3.34
CA ILE A 216 5.40 6.22 -1.89
C ILE A 216 5.62 7.60 -1.28
N LYS A 217 6.60 8.38 -1.74
CA LYS A 217 6.82 9.75 -1.25
C LYS A 217 5.65 10.68 -1.58
N ASN A 218 5.16 10.63 -2.82
CA ASN A 218 3.97 11.39 -3.23
C ASN A 218 2.73 10.91 -2.48
N GLY A 219 2.62 9.60 -2.26
CA GLY A 219 1.59 8.98 -1.44
C GLY A 219 1.55 9.47 0.00
N ARG A 220 2.69 9.45 0.70
CA ARG A 220 2.83 9.98 2.07
C ARG A 220 2.47 11.46 2.13
N LEU A 221 2.94 12.26 1.17
CA LEU A 221 2.59 13.68 1.08
C LEU A 221 1.08 13.85 0.88
N ALA A 222 0.46 13.06 0.00
CA ALA A 222 -0.98 13.12 -0.26
C ALA A 222 -1.83 12.68 0.94
N MET A 223 -1.40 11.67 1.70
CA MET A 223 -2.08 11.26 2.93
C MET A 223 -2.10 12.40 3.96
N LEU A 224 -0.97 13.09 4.14
CA LEU A 224 -0.89 14.26 5.02
C LEU A 224 -1.73 15.42 4.49
N ALA A 225 -1.69 15.69 3.19
CA ALA A 225 -2.48 16.74 2.56
C ALA A 225 -3.99 16.50 2.73
N PHE A 226 -4.47 15.26 2.51
CA PHE A 226 -5.87 14.91 2.69
C PHE A 226 -6.35 15.11 4.13
N VAL A 227 -5.56 14.65 5.11
CA VAL A 227 -5.85 14.90 6.53
C VAL A 227 -5.89 16.41 6.82
N GLY A 228 -4.95 17.16 6.26
CA GLY A 228 -4.92 18.63 6.33
C GLY A 228 -6.21 19.26 5.78
N PHE A 229 -6.69 18.82 4.62
CA PHE A 229 -7.93 19.31 4.01
C PHE A 229 -9.15 18.99 4.86
N CYS A 230 -9.23 17.79 5.45
CA CYS A 230 -10.30 17.43 6.38
C CYS A 230 -10.34 18.36 7.58
N PHE A 231 -9.20 18.61 8.22
CA PHE A 231 -9.14 19.54 9.36
C PHE A 231 -9.46 20.98 8.93
N GLN A 232 -8.90 21.45 7.81
CA GLN A 232 -9.19 22.79 7.29
C GLN A 232 -10.68 22.98 7.03
N ALA A 233 -11.35 22.05 6.34
CA ALA A 233 -12.78 22.15 6.10
C ALA A 233 -13.63 22.14 7.39
N VAL A 234 -13.20 21.42 8.43
CA VAL A 234 -13.91 21.42 9.73
C VAL A 234 -13.75 22.74 10.48
N TYR A 235 -12.57 23.36 10.44
CA TYR A 235 -12.28 24.58 11.21
C TYR A 235 -12.64 25.86 10.48
N THR A 236 -12.37 25.96 9.17
CA THR A 236 -12.61 27.19 8.41
C THR A 236 -13.92 27.16 7.63
N GLY A 237 -14.45 25.98 7.31
CA GLY A 237 -15.62 25.83 6.44
C GLY A 237 -15.34 26.18 4.97
N GLU A 238 -14.10 26.53 4.62
CA GLU A 238 -13.70 26.95 3.27
C GLU A 238 -12.88 25.86 2.56
N GLY A 239 -12.77 25.97 1.24
CA GLY A 239 -11.96 25.08 0.43
C GLY A 239 -10.45 25.21 0.72
N PRO A 240 -9.64 24.16 0.52
CA PRO A 240 -8.19 24.23 0.73
C PRO A 240 -7.47 25.30 -0.11
N LEU A 241 -7.91 25.60 -1.35
CA LEU A 241 -7.30 26.66 -2.16
C LEU A 241 -7.69 28.06 -1.67
N GLU A 242 -8.89 28.22 -1.14
CA GLU A 242 -9.35 29.47 -0.55
C GLU A 242 -8.57 29.77 0.72
N ASN A 243 -8.46 28.78 1.63
CA ASN A 243 -7.61 28.84 2.81
C ASN A 243 -6.16 29.18 2.48
N LEU A 244 -5.62 28.58 1.41
CA LEU A 244 -4.27 28.90 0.94
C LEU A 244 -4.17 30.36 0.48
N SER A 245 -5.17 30.85 -0.25
CA SER A 245 -5.16 32.25 -0.72
C SER A 245 -5.29 33.26 0.41
N ALA A 246 -6.10 32.97 1.43
CA ALA A 246 -6.22 33.79 2.63
C ALA A 246 -4.91 33.82 3.43
N HIS A 247 -4.25 32.67 3.57
CA HIS A 247 -2.94 32.58 4.22
C HIS A 247 -1.85 33.32 3.44
N LEU A 248 -1.85 33.26 2.10
CA LEU A 248 -0.90 33.99 1.27
C LEU A 248 -1.12 35.51 1.31
N ALA A 249 -2.36 35.96 1.48
CA ALA A 249 -2.69 37.37 1.59
C ALA A 249 -2.23 37.97 2.93
N ASP A 250 -2.37 37.24 4.04
CA ASP A 250 -1.88 37.65 5.35
C ASP A 250 -1.41 36.44 6.19
N PRO A 251 -0.14 36.02 6.07
CA PRO A 251 0.35 34.85 6.78
C PRO A 251 0.48 35.07 8.29
N GLY A 252 0.55 36.33 8.74
CA GLY A 252 0.71 36.68 10.14
C GLY A 252 -0.57 36.48 10.96
N HIS A 253 -1.72 36.74 10.35
CA HIS A 253 -3.02 36.66 11.02
C HIS A 253 -3.85 35.45 10.55
N SER A 254 -3.87 35.15 9.24
CA SER A 254 -4.65 34.06 8.65
C SER A 254 -3.98 32.71 8.86
N ASN A 255 -3.97 32.22 10.09
CA ASN A 255 -3.36 30.95 10.46
C ASN A 255 -4.26 30.16 11.42
N ILE A 256 -3.74 29.03 11.89
CA ILE A 256 -4.48 28.13 12.79
C ILE A 256 -4.98 28.83 14.06
N PHE A 257 -4.28 29.84 14.57
CA PHE A 257 -4.67 30.54 15.78
C PHE A 257 -5.91 31.42 15.56
N GLN A 258 -6.12 31.96 14.37
CA GLN A 258 -7.34 32.71 14.07
C GLN A 258 -8.58 31.84 14.21
N ALA A 259 -8.55 30.62 13.65
CA ALA A 259 -9.67 29.69 13.72
C ALA A 259 -9.98 29.24 15.17
N PHE A 260 -8.98 29.16 16.04
CA PHE A 260 -9.18 28.84 17.46
C PHE A 260 -9.68 30.03 18.29
N LEU A 261 -9.42 31.26 17.87
CA LEU A 261 -9.83 32.49 18.57
C LEU A 261 -11.21 32.99 18.13
N SER A 262 -11.73 32.51 17.00
CA SER A 262 -13.01 32.94 16.42
C SER A 262 -14.24 32.16 16.93
N HIS A 263 -14.08 31.22 17.86
CA HIS A 263 -15.15 30.44 18.49
C HIS A 263 -15.54 30.94 19.88
#